data_AF-A0A0J1H5V5-F1
#
_entry.id   AF-A0A0J1H5V5-F1
#
_cell.length_a   1.000
_cell.length_b   1.000
_cell.length_c   1.000
_cell.angle_alpha   90.00
_cell.angle_beta   90.00
_cell.angle_gamma   90.00
#
_symmetry.space_group_name_H-M   'P 1'
#
loop_
_entity.id
_entity.type
_entity.pdbx_description
1 polymer ?
#
loop_
_entity_poly.entity_id
_entity_poly.type
_entity_poly.pdbx_seq_one_letter_code
_entity_poly.pdbx_strand_id
1 'polypeptide(L)'
;MKKTLLAVALVASLGSGCSMLNKSDTVNYDALRKDGAELMTKANAEGYQPSNVKQLEVVRFTVNTAFLAAKPTYERYIDELKSTPVLGNYFAATEAVETEEEKRAIYDALPADQKKVVDNFMKSSMSEEMMSGLGEAAKVALENSSHFLALDSTDMLSGIDFTQLLTEKENVSFTIDQISYLNATVISAYNNYKTVSAFSRAG
;
A
#
# COMPACT_ATOMS: atom_id res chain seq x y z
N MET A 1 -31.17 2.79 15.90
CA MET A 1 -29.97 2.21 16.52
C MET A 1 -29.38 1.14 15.59
N LYS A 2 -28.77 1.55 14.45
CA LYS A 2 -28.36 0.66 13.34
C LYS A 2 -26.92 0.88 12.84
N LYS A 3 -26.13 1.71 13.54
CA LYS A 3 -24.76 2.10 13.14
C LYS A 3 -23.65 1.30 13.86
N THR A 4 -24.03 0.34 14.71
CA THR A 4 -23.12 -0.19 15.73
C THR A 4 -22.30 -1.40 15.25
N LEU A 5 -22.76 -2.18 14.26
CA LEU A 5 -22.07 -3.41 13.87
C LEU A 5 -20.88 -3.19 12.92
N LEU A 6 -20.98 -2.25 11.98
CA LEU A 6 -19.84 -1.86 11.12
C LEU A 6 -18.75 -1.20 11.96
N ALA A 7 -19.14 -0.39 12.94
CA ALA A 7 -18.23 0.16 13.94
C ALA A 7 -17.59 -0.95 14.80
N VAL A 8 -18.23 -2.10 15.06
CA VAL A 8 -17.61 -3.20 15.81
C VAL A 8 -16.65 -4.02 14.93
N ALA A 9 -16.88 -4.15 13.62
CA ALA A 9 -15.92 -4.79 12.72
C ALA A 9 -14.72 -3.87 12.43
N LEU A 10 -14.96 -2.58 12.18
CA LEU A 10 -13.91 -1.55 12.08
C LEU A 10 -13.20 -1.33 13.41
N VAL A 11 -13.87 -1.32 14.57
CA VAL A 11 -13.20 -1.15 15.87
C VAL A 11 -12.59 -2.47 16.37
N ALA A 12 -12.99 -3.65 15.90
CA ALA A 12 -12.26 -4.89 16.18
C ALA A 12 -11.05 -5.07 15.27
N SER A 13 -11.11 -4.64 14.00
CA SER A 13 -9.94 -4.62 13.10
C SER A 13 -9.00 -3.44 13.39
N LEU A 14 -9.51 -2.30 13.86
CA LEU A 14 -8.70 -1.17 14.35
C LEU A 14 -8.26 -1.35 15.81
N GLY A 15 -9.02 -2.08 16.63
CA GLY A 15 -8.71 -2.35 18.04
C GLY A 15 -7.68 -3.45 18.27
N SER A 16 -7.41 -4.26 17.23
CA SER A 16 -6.27 -5.17 17.18
C SER A 16 -5.11 -4.60 16.35
N GLY A 17 -5.37 -3.56 15.54
CA GLY A 17 -4.39 -2.91 14.67
C GLY A 17 -3.65 -1.73 15.30
N CYS A 18 -4.15 -1.18 16.41
CA CYS A 18 -3.48 -0.09 17.16
C CYS A 18 -2.27 -0.52 18.00
N SER A 19 -1.76 -1.75 17.86
CA SER A 19 -0.61 -2.23 18.64
C SER A 19 0.54 -2.82 17.84
N MET A 20 0.59 -2.68 16.50
CA MET A 20 1.75 -3.10 15.71
C MET A 20 2.36 -2.05 14.78
N LEU A 21 1.88 -0.80 14.80
CA LEU A 21 2.75 0.33 14.53
C LEU A 21 3.38 0.73 15.87
N ASN A 22 4.26 -0.13 16.39
CA ASN A 22 5.34 0.39 17.19
C ASN A 22 5.95 1.53 16.37
N LYS A 23 6.13 2.69 17.00
CA LYS A 23 7.15 3.66 16.59
C LYS A 23 8.48 2.92 16.46
N SER A 24 8.72 2.27 15.33
CA SER A 24 10.07 2.15 14.80
C SER A 24 10.28 3.45 14.05
N ASP A 25 11.38 4.13 14.33
CA ASP A 25 11.77 5.39 13.72
C ASP A 25 12.07 5.27 12.20
N THR A 26 11.69 4.14 11.56
CA THR A 26 11.91 3.80 10.14
C THR A 26 10.86 2.81 9.62
N VAL A 27 10.53 2.90 8.32
CA VAL A 27 9.72 1.90 7.61
C VAL A 27 10.45 0.56 7.52
N ASN A 28 9.75 -0.54 7.84
CA ASN A 28 10.29 -1.89 7.75
C ASN A 28 9.90 -2.57 6.43
N TYR A 29 10.77 -2.45 5.42
CA TYR A 29 10.53 -3.05 4.10
C TYR A 29 10.46 -4.58 4.10
N ASP A 30 11.12 -5.26 5.03
CA ASP A 30 11.05 -6.73 5.12
C ASP A 30 9.69 -7.19 5.65
N ALA A 31 9.11 -6.44 6.59
CA ALA A 31 7.73 -6.67 7.04
C ALA A 31 6.73 -6.45 5.89
N LEU A 32 6.84 -5.34 5.15
CA LEU A 32 5.96 -5.07 4.01
C LEU A 32 6.09 -6.14 2.92
N ARG A 33 7.31 -6.57 2.60
CA ARG A 33 7.53 -7.67 1.64
C ARG A 33 6.88 -8.97 2.10
N LYS A 34 6.96 -9.30 3.39
CA LYS A 34 6.32 -10.48 3.96
C LYS A 34 4.80 -10.40 3.86
N ASP A 35 4.20 -9.29 4.27
CA ASP A 35 2.75 -9.07 4.20
C ASP A 35 2.24 -9.21 2.75
N GLY A 36 2.97 -8.62 1.80
CA GLY A 36 2.68 -8.76 0.37
C GLY A 36 2.79 -10.20 -0.13
N ALA A 37 3.77 -10.97 0.34
CA ALA A 37 3.91 -12.38 -0.02
C ALA A 37 2.74 -13.22 0.53
N GLU A 38 2.31 -12.99 1.77
CA GLU A 38 1.16 -13.67 2.38
C GLU A 38 -0.13 -13.38 1.58
N LEU A 39 -0.38 -12.12 1.23
CA LEU A 39 -1.51 -11.74 0.38
C LEU A 39 -1.42 -12.37 -1.02
N MET A 40 -0.23 -12.47 -1.60
CA MET A 40 -0.01 -13.09 -2.92
C MET A 40 -0.44 -14.54 -2.99
N THR A 41 -0.21 -15.32 -1.93
CA THR A 41 -0.62 -16.73 -1.89
C THR A 41 -2.13 -16.91 -1.96
N LYS A 42 -2.90 -15.93 -1.45
CA LYS A 42 -4.37 -15.92 -1.49
C LYS A 42 -4.95 -15.18 -2.71
N ALA A 43 -4.16 -14.31 -3.33
CA ALA A 43 -4.58 -13.49 -4.48
C ALA A 43 -4.47 -14.21 -5.83
N ASN A 44 -3.54 -15.17 -5.94
CA ASN A 44 -3.28 -15.88 -7.19
C ASN A 44 -4.46 -16.78 -7.60
N ALA A 45 -4.41 -17.32 -8.81
CA ALA A 45 -5.48 -18.15 -9.37
C ALA A 45 -5.78 -19.43 -8.57
N GLU A 46 -4.84 -19.89 -7.75
CA GLU A 46 -4.98 -21.10 -6.92
C GLU A 46 -5.62 -20.79 -5.56
N GLY A 47 -5.42 -19.57 -5.03
CA GLY A 47 -5.92 -19.15 -3.71
C GLY A 47 -7.19 -18.29 -3.75
N TYR A 48 -7.42 -17.53 -4.82
CA TYR A 48 -8.52 -16.57 -4.89
C TYR A 48 -9.88 -17.26 -4.88
N GLN A 49 -10.72 -16.87 -3.91
CA GLN A 49 -12.09 -17.36 -3.78
C GLN A 49 -13.09 -16.29 -4.25
N PRO A 50 -13.84 -16.54 -5.34
CA PRO A 50 -14.87 -15.63 -5.80
C PRO A 50 -16.00 -15.47 -4.78
N SER A 51 -16.56 -14.26 -4.72
CA SER A 51 -17.73 -13.92 -3.91
C SER A 51 -19.00 -14.43 -4.59
N ASN A 52 -19.95 -14.92 -3.79
CA ASN A 52 -21.28 -15.31 -4.27
C ASN A 52 -22.15 -14.09 -4.61
N VAL A 53 -21.78 -12.92 -4.10
CA VAL A 53 -22.39 -11.64 -4.47
C VAL A 53 -21.70 -11.11 -5.72
N LYS A 54 -22.37 -11.19 -6.87
CA LYS A 54 -21.81 -10.75 -8.16
C LYS A 54 -21.26 -9.33 -8.14
N GLN A 55 -22.00 -8.39 -7.56
CA GLN A 55 -21.61 -6.98 -7.55
C GLN A 55 -20.36 -6.75 -6.68
N LEU A 56 -20.26 -7.45 -5.55
CA LEU A 56 -19.06 -7.44 -4.71
C LEU A 56 -17.89 -8.11 -5.44
N GLU A 57 -18.15 -9.22 -6.13
CA GLU A 57 -17.12 -9.97 -6.84
C GLU A 57 -16.47 -9.16 -7.96
N VAL A 58 -17.24 -8.38 -8.73
CA VAL A 58 -16.66 -7.49 -9.75
C VAL A 58 -15.59 -6.60 -9.13
N VAL A 59 -15.88 -5.96 -7.99
CA VAL A 59 -14.96 -5.02 -7.37
C VAL A 59 -13.79 -5.74 -6.68
N ARG A 60 -14.06 -6.86 -6.00
CA ARG A 60 -13.00 -7.69 -5.40
C ARG A 60 -12.00 -8.19 -6.44
N PHE A 61 -12.49 -8.67 -7.57
CA PHE A 61 -11.66 -9.12 -8.67
C PHE A 61 -10.78 -7.99 -9.22
N THR A 62 -11.33 -6.78 -9.31
CA THR A 62 -10.58 -5.60 -9.76
C THR A 62 -9.49 -5.20 -8.76
N VAL A 63 -9.79 -5.15 -7.45
CA VAL A 63 -8.77 -4.90 -6.41
C VAL A 63 -7.69 -5.97 -6.42
N ASN A 64 -8.08 -7.24 -6.56
CA ASN A 64 -7.15 -8.36 -6.64
C ASN A 64 -6.22 -8.22 -7.86
N THR A 65 -6.76 -7.86 -9.01
CA THR A 65 -5.98 -7.61 -10.24
C THR A 65 -5.01 -6.45 -10.05
N ALA A 66 -5.45 -5.35 -9.43
CA ALA A 66 -4.59 -4.21 -9.10
C ALA A 66 -3.44 -4.63 -8.17
N PHE A 67 -3.73 -5.41 -7.13
CA PHE A 67 -2.73 -5.95 -6.22
C PHE A 67 -1.70 -6.83 -6.95
N LEU A 68 -2.15 -7.77 -7.78
CA LEU A 68 -1.28 -8.66 -8.55
C LEU A 68 -0.38 -7.89 -9.54
N ALA A 69 -0.88 -6.82 -10.13
CA ALA A 69 -0.10 -5.96 -11.03
C ALA A 69 0.90 -5.07 -10.27
N ALA A 70 0.52 -4.53 -9.11
CA ALA A 70 1.30 -3.55 -8.38
C ALA A 70 2.40 -4.17 -7.51
N LYS A 71 2.16 -5.35 -6.93
CA LYS A 71 3.11 -6.01 -6.02
C LYS A 71 4.52 -6.20 -6.63
N PRO A 72 4.68 -6.75 -7.86
CA PRO A 72 6.00 -6.95 -8.44
C PRO A 72 6.79 -5.65 -8.62
N THR A 73 6.11 -4.57 -9.00
CA THR A 73 6.71 -3.24 -9.14
C THR A 73 7.23 -2.71 -7.81
N TYR A 74 6.45 -2.89 -6.73
CA TYR A 74 6.90 -2.50 -5.39
C TYR A 74 8.06 -3.35 -4.88
N GLU A 75 8.10 -4.65 -5.19
CA GLU A 75 9.23 -5.50 -4.82
C GLU A 75 10.54 -5.08 -5.50
N ARG A 76 10.48 -4.71 -6.78
CA ARG A 76 11.62 -4.10 -7.50
C ARG A 76 12.09 -2.81 -6.83
N TYR A 77 11.16 -1.96 -6.38
CA TYR A 77 11.50 -0.76 -5.64
C TYR A 77 12.25 -1.07 -4.34
N ILE A 78 11.76 -2.02 -3.54
CA ILE A 78 12.46 -2.44 -2.32
C ILE A 78 13.84 -3.02 -2.65
N ASP A 79 13.98 -3.83 -3.70
CA ASP A 79 15.27 -4.41 -4.08
C ASP A 79 16.32 -3.33 -4.40
N GLU A 80 15.93 -2.26 -5.07
CA GLU A 80 16.80 -1.11 -5.35
C GLU A 80 17.19 -0.35 -4.06
N LEU A 81 16.23 -0.15 -3.15
CA LEU A 81 16.51 0.47 -1.85
C LEU A 81 17.48 -0.38 -1.00
N LYS A 82 17.35 -1.70 -1.06
CA LYS A 82 18.22 -2.64 -0.32
C LYS A 82 19.60 -2.78 -0.96
N SER A 83 19.71 -2.66 -2.28
CA SER A 83 20.99 -2.71 -3.00
C SER A 83 21.82 -1.44 -2.79
N THR A 84 21.16 -0.32 -2.46
CA THR A 84 21.81 0.98 -2.21
C THR A 84 21.50 1.51 -0.81
N PRO A 85 22.32 1.19 0.22
CA PRO A 85 22.02 1.51 1.61
C PRO A 85 21.73 2.99 1.92
N VAL A 86 22.40 3.92 1.22
CA VAL A 86 22.14 5.37 1.37
C VAL A 86 20.71 5.72 0.96
N LEU A 87 20.24 5.17 -0.16
CA LEU A 87 18.86 5.37 -0.63
C LEU A 87 17.89 4.68 0.32
N GLY A 88 18.16 3.43 0.71
CA GLY A 88 17.29 2.69 1.63
C GLY A 88 17.08 3.42 2.96
N ASN A 89 18.16 3.92 3.58
CA ASN A 89 18.05 4.68 4.83
C ASN A 89 17.30 6.01 4.64
N TYR A 90 17.56 6.71 3.54
CA TYR A 90 16.92 7.99 3.26
C TYR A 90 15.42 7.85 2.99
N PHE A 91 15.02 6.89 2.15
CA PHE A 91 13.61 6.63 1.87
C PHE A 91 12.89 6.07 3.10
N ALA A 92 13.49 5.17 3.88
CA ALA A 92 12.89 4.69 5.12
C ALA A 92 12.63 5.82 6.13
N ALA A 93 13.54 6.80 6.23
CA ALA A 93 13.39 7.96 7.11
C ALA A 93 12.33 8.94 6.61
N THR A 94 12.29 9.22 5.30
CA THR A 94 11.29 10.13 4.72
C THR A 94 9.89 9.53 4.67
N GLU A 95 9.76 8.20 4.53
CA GLU A 95 8.47 7.50 4.60
C GLU A 95 7.95 7.35 6.04
N ALA A 96 8.82 7.48 7.05
CA ALA A 96 8.44 7.44 8.47
C ALA A 96 7.86 8.77 8.99
N VAL A 97 7.96 9.85 8.20
CA VAL A 97 7.43 11.18 8.54
C VAL A 97 6.30 11.58 7.58
N GLU A 98 5.37 12.38 8.07
CA GLU A 98 4.15 12.71 7.33
C GLU A 98 4.29 14.00 6.52
N THR A 99 5.01 15.00 7.04
CA THR A 99 5.03 16.35 6.46
C THR A 99 6.14 16.57 5.44
N GLU A 100 5.92 17.47 4.47
CA GLU A 100 6.94 17.82 3.48
C GLU A 100 8.12 18.55 4.14
N GLU A 101 7.86 19.33 5.18
CA GLU A 101 8.86 20.05 5.95
C GLU A 101 9.81 19.09 6.68
N GLU A 102 9.29 18.03 7.30
CA GLU A 102 10.12 17.01 7.96
C GLU A 102 10.94 16.22 6.92
N LYS A 103 10.34 15.86 5.79
CA LYS A 103 11.06 15.19 4.69
C LYS A 103 12.18 16.07 4.13
N ARG A 104 11.93 17.38 4.03
CA ARG A 104 12.93 18.36 3.59
C ARG A 104 14.06 18.48 4.61
N ALA A 105 13.74 18.53 5.90
CA ALA A 105 14.73 18.57 6.97
C ALA A 105 15.65 17.34 6.95
N ILE A 106 15.10 16.14 6.67
CA ILE A 106 15.89 14.91 6.51
C ILE A 106 16.86 15.05 5.33
N TYR A 107 16.40 15.54 4.18
CA TYR A 107 17.25 15.75 3.00
C TYR A 107 18.35 16.80 3.24
N ASP A 108 18.02 17.89 3.93
CA ASP A 108 18.97 18.96 4.23
C ASP A 108 19.99 18.59 5.31
N ALA A 109 19.66 17.63 6.17
CA ALA A 109 20.58 17.04 7.15
C ALA A 109 21.59 16.05 6.52
N LEU A 110 21.40 15.62 5.27
CA LEU A 110 22.32 14.70 4.61
C LEU A 110 23.71 15.33 4.39
N PRO A 111 24.79 14.58 4.67
CA PRO A 111 26.12 14.92 4.18
C PRO A 111 26.17 15.07 2.66
N ALA A 112 27.05 15.94 2.14
CA ALA A 112 27.10 16.29 0.72
C ALA A 112 27.31 15.08 -0.22
N ASP A 113 28.09 14.10 0.21
CA ASP A 113 28.33 12.85 -0.51
C ASP A 113 27.09 11.96 -0.58
N GLN A 114 26.31 11.88 0.51
CA GLN A 114 25.04 11.14 0.54
C GLN A 114 23.95 11.87 -0.26
N LYS A 115 23.89 13.20 -0.15
CA LYS A 115 22.97 14.05 -0.93
C LYS A 115 23.19 13.85 -2.43
N LYS A 116 24.45 13.75 -2.87
CA LYS A 116 24.80 13.44 -4.26
C LYS A 116 24.31 12.07 -4.71
N VAL A 117 24.33 11.04 -3.86
CA VAL A 117 23.77 9.72 -4.18
C VAL A 117 22.26 9.81 -4.41
N VAL A 118 21.54 10.49 -3.51
CA VAL A 118 20.10 10.72 -3.64
C VAL A 118 19.79 11.50 -4.93
N ASP A 119 20.49 12.60 -5.19
CA ASP A 119 20.27 13.43 -6.37
C ASP A 119 20.55 12.69 -7.68
N ASN A 120 21.62 11.88 -7.71
CA ASN A 120 21.93 11.05 -8.87
C ASN A 120 20.84 10.01 -9.12
N PHE A 121 20.31 9.38 -8.07
CA PHE A 121 19.19 8.47 -8.20
C PHE A 121 17.96 9.19 -8.76
N MET A 122 17.56 10.33 -8.20
CA MET A 122 16.39 11.11 -8.64
C MET A 122 16.48 11.59 -10.10
N LYS A 123 17.70 11.72 -10.63
CA LYS A 123 17.99 12.12 -12.03
C LYS A 123 18.26 10.92 -12.95
N SER A 124 18.28 9.69 -12.41
CA SER A 124 18.57 8.48 -13.18
C SER A 124 17.35 8.00 -13.98
N SER A 125 17.61 7.38 -15.13
CA SER A 125 16.58 6.71 -15.93
C SER A 125 15.91 5.56 -15.18
N MET A 126 16.65 4.89 -14.28
CA MET A 126 16.12 3.85 -13.41
C MET A 126 15.01 4.40 -12.50
N SER A 127 15.26 5.56 -11.88
CA SER A 127 14.28 6.22 -11.02
C SER A 127 13.06 6.68 -11.82
N GLU A 128 13.25 7.21 -13.03
CA GLU A 128 12.13 7.57 -13.91
C GLU A 128 11.27 6.35 -14.30
N GLU A 129 11.90 5.24 -14.70
CA GLU A 129 11.20 3.98 -15.02
C GLU A 129 10.43 3.44 -13.80
N MET A 130 11.09 3.32 -12.65
CA MET A 130 10.50 2.81 -11.42
C MET A 130 9.31 3.66 -10.98
N MET A 131 9.38 4.98 -11.19
CA MET A 131 8.35 5.91 -10.73
C MET A 131 7.19 6.05 -11.72
N SER A 132 7.47 5.89 -13.01
CA SER A 132 6.40 5.65 -13.99
C SER A 132 5.65 4.37 -13.65
N GLY A 133 6.36 3.28 -13.35
CA GLY A 133 5.77 2.00 -12.95
C GLY A 133 4.97 2.09 -11.65
N LEU A 134 5.52 2.71 -10.60
CA LEU A 134 4.81 2.94 -9.34
C LEU A 134 3.63 3.89 -9.52
N GLY A 135 3.73 4.90 -10.37
CA GLY A 135 2.63 5.82 -10.67
C GLY A 135 1.47 5.14 -11.39
N GLU A 136 1.75 4.31 -12.38
CA GLU A 136 0.74 3.49 -13.07
C GLU A 136 0.08 2.51 -12.09
N ALA A 137 0.90 1.79 -11.31
CA ALA A 137 0.42 0.87 -10.30
C ALA A 137 -0.42 1.57 -9.20
N ALA A 138 0.01 2.75 -8.75
CA ALA A 138 -0.70 3.55 -7.75
C ALA A 138 -2.04 4.06 -8.29
N LYS A 139 -2.08 4.50 -9.56
CA LYS A 139 -3.32 4.94 -10.20
C LYS A 139 -4.33 3.79 -10.27
N VAL A 140 -3.91 2.63 -10.76
CA VAL A 140 -4.75 1.43 -10.83
C VAL A 140 -5.19 1.01 -9.42
N ALA A 141 -4.32 1.04 -8.43
CA ALA A 141 -4.66 0.75 -7.04
C ALA A 141 -5.69 1.73 -6.46
N LEU A 142 -5.51 3.04 -6.64
CA LEU A 142 -6.36 4.10 -6.12
C LEU A 142 -7.77 4.06 -6.71
N GLU A 143 -7.87 3.98 -8.03
CA GLU A 143 -9.17 3.93 -8.74
C GLU A 143 -10.02 2.79 -8.19
N ASN A 144 -9.43 1.61 -8.06
CA ASN A 144 -10.14 0.39 -7.65
C ASN A 144 -10.40 0.31 -6.14
N SER A 145 -9.49 0.82 -5.31
CA SER A 145 -9.70 0.91 -3.86
C SER A 145 -10.83 1.89 -3.52
N SER A 146 -10.91 3.02 -4.23
CA SER A 146 -11.96 4.02 -4.03
C SER A 146 -13.35 3.48 -4.35
N HIS A 147 -13.46 2.68 -5.42
CA HIS A 147 -14.70 2.03 -5.81
C HIS A 147 -15.16 1.00 -4.76
N PHE A 148 -14.24 0.23 -4.19
CA PHE A 148 -14.56 -0.73 -3.13
C PHE A 148 -15.05 -0.04 -1.85
N LEU A 149 -14.37 1.01 -1.40
CA LEU A 149 -14.74 1.75 -0.18
C LEU A 149 -16.08 2.48 -0.30
N ALA A 150 -16.55 2.75 -1.52
CA ALA A 150 -17.84 3.37 -1.78
C ALA A 150 -19.02 2.38 -1.73
N LEU A 151 -18.76 1.07 -1.63
CA LEU A 151 -19.82 0.05 -1.58
C LEU A 151 -20.49 -0.01 -0.21
N ASP A 152 -21.82 -0.04 -0.21
CA ASP A 152 -22.58 -0.48 0.97
C ASP A 152 -22.61 -2.01 1.02
N SER A 153 -21.53 -2.59 1.54
CA SER A 153 -21.43 -4.04 1.73
C SER A 153 -22.54 -4.60 2.64
N THR A 154 -23.16 -3.79 3.52
CA THR A 154 -24.23 -4.28 4.39
C THR A 154 -25.50 -4.57 3.59
N ASP A 155 -25.87 -3.65 2.70
CA ASP A 155 -27.01 -3.82 1.81
C ASP A 155 -26.77 -4.96 0.82
N MET A 156 -25.55 -5.09 0.29
CA MET A 156 -25.18 -6.14 -0.66
C MET A 156 -25.17 -7.55 -0.04
N LEU A 157 -24.94 -7.65 1.27
CA LEU A 157 -24.93 -8.91 2.03
C LEU A 157 -26.29 -9.28 2.62
N SER A 158 -27.31 -8.42 2.49
CA SER A 158 -28.61 -8.59 3.14
C SER A 158 -29.46 -9.77 2.63
N GLY A 159 -29.15 -10.30 1.44
CA GLY A 159 -29.90 -11.38 0.78
C GLY A 159 -29.23 -12.76 0.83
N ILE A 160 -28.22 -12.95 1.68
CA ILE A 160 -27.37 -14.14 1.69
C ILE A 160 -27.63 -15.00 2.93
N ASP A 161 -27.58 -16.32 2.78
CA ASP A 161 -27.69 -17.25 3.89
C ASP A 161 -26.57 -17.08 4.93
N PHE A 162 -26.88 -17.34 6.20
CA PHE A 162 -25.93 -17.21 7.31
C PHE A 162 -24.65 -18.05 7.13
N THR A 163 -24.75 -19.20 6.48
CA THR A 163 -23.61 -20.08 6.20
C THR A 163 -22.66 -19.48 5.16
N GLN A 164 -23.15 -18.62 4.26
CA GLN A 164 -22.37 -17.93 3.24
C GLN A 164 -21.84 -16.58 3.73
N LEU A 165 -22.50 -15.96 4.71
CA LEU A 165 -22.08 -14.69 5.31
C LEU A 165 -20.65 -14.72 5.89
N LEU A 166 -20.22 -15.85 6.44
CA LEU A 166 -18.85 -16.00 6.98
C LEU A 166 -17.81 -15.93 5.87
N THR A 167 -18.01 -16.69 4.79
CA THR A 167 -17.14 -16.65 3.61
C THR A 167 -17.12 -15.26 2.98
N GLU A 168 -18.27 -14.60 2.85
CA GLU A 168 -18.30 -13.24 2.29
C GLU A 168 -17.61 -12.21 3.18
N LYS A 169 -17.68 -12.36 4.49
CA LYS A 169 -16.91 -11.51 5.42
C LYS A 169 -15.41 -11.72 5.26
N GLU A 170 -14.94 -12.95 5.13
CA GLU A 170 -13.53 -13.26 4.88
C GLU A 170 -13.06 -12.68 3.54
N ASN A 171 -13.90 -12.81 2.51
CA ASN A 171 -13.70 -12.25 1.18
C ASN A 171 -13.55 -10.72 1.20
N VAL A 172 -14.41 -10.03 1.95
CA VAL A 172 -14.34 -8.58 2.17
C VAL A 172 -13.08 -8.21 2.95
N SER A 173 -12.78 -8.92 4.03
CA SER A 173 -11.58 -8.68 4.85
C SER A 173 -10.30 -8.80 4.02
N PHE A 174 -10.20 -9.85 3.21
CA PHE A 174 -9.05 -10.05 2.34
C PHE A 174 -8.88 -8.90 1.35
N THR A 175 -9.97 -8.42 0.74
CA THR A 175 -9.92 -7.26 -0.15
C THR A 175 -9.52 -5.98 0.58
N ILE A 176 -9.96 -5.78 1.83
CA ILE A 176 -9.51 -4.67 2.68
C ILE A 176 -8.01 -4.77 2.97
N ASP A 177 -7.50 -5.96 3.24
CA ASP A 177 -6.06 -6.18 3.50
C ASP A 177 -5.24 -5.83 2.24
N GLN A 178 -5.73 -6.20 1.06
CA GLN A 178 -5.11 -5.82 -0.22
C GLN A 178 -5.09 -4.30 -0.43
N ILE A 179 -6.20 -3.60 -0.16
CA ILE A 179 -6.28 -2.13 -0.25
C ILE A 179 -5.31 -1.48 0.74
N SER A 180 -5.29 -1.98 1.98
CA SER A 180 -4.41 -1.46 3.02
C SER A 180 -2.94 -1.63 2.64
N TYR A 181 -2.58 -2.80 2.11
CA TYR A 181 -1.25 -3.05 1.57
C TYR A 181 -0.90 -2.09 0.43
N LEU A 182 -1.76 -1.96 -0.58
CA LEU A 182 -1.55 -1.07 -1.73
C LEU A 182 -1.35 0.39 -1.31
N ASN A 183 -2.11 0.83 -0.31
CA ASN A 183 -1.99 2.18 0.24
C ASN A 183 -0.66 2.38 1.00
N ALA A 184 -0.32 1.44 1.90
CA ALA A 184 0.89 1.50 2.70
C ALA A 184 2.18 1.37 1.87
N THR A 185 2.09 0.74 0.69
CA THR A 185 3.26 0.42 -0.15
C THR A 185 3.33 1.30 -1.39
N VAL A 186 2.58 0.95 -2.42
CA VAL A 186 2.68 1.50 -3.78
C VAL A 186 2.31 2.99 -3.81
N ILE A 187 1.18 3.34 -3.19
CA ILE A 187 0.69 4.73 -3.17
C ILE A 187 1.60 5.60 -2.30
N SER A 188 1.95 5.11 -1.10
CA SER A 188 2.86 5.80 -0.18
C SER A 188 4.23 6.06 -0.82
N ALA A 189 4.87 5.02 -1.38
CA ALA A 189 6.18 5.15 -2.01
C ALA A 189 6.16 6.12 -3.20
N TYR A 190 5.13 6.05 -4.05
CA TYR A 190 4.97 6.97 -5.17
C TYR A 190 4.83 8.43 -4.70
N ASN A 191 3.97 8.68 -3.72
CA ASN A 191 3.77 10.03 -3.19
C ASN A 191 5.03 10.56 -2.49
N ASN A 192 5.68 9.73 -1.68
CA ASN A 192 6.91 10.11 -1.00
C ASN A 192 8.01 10.47 -1.99
N TYR A 193 8.19 9.66 -3.03
CA TYR A 193 9.12 9.95 -4.11
C TYR A 193 8.82 11.30 -4.77
N LYS A 194 7.55 11.59 -5.11
CA LYS A 194 7.18 12.86 -5.74
C LYS A 194 7.61 14.05 -4.89
N THR A 195 7.26 14.05 -3.60
CA THR A 195 7.65 15.11 -2.66
C THR A 195 9.16 15.26 -2.60
N VAL A 196 9.89 14.17 -2.41
CA VAL A 196 11.35 14.16 -2.31
C VAL A 196 12.03 14.64 -3.60
N SER A 197 11.55 14.21 -4.76
CA SER A 197 12.12 14.58 -6.06
C SER A 197 12.02 16.08 -6.33
N ALA A 198 11.01 16.75 -5.75
CA ALA A 198 10.88 18.20 -5.83
C ALA A 198 12.01 18.92 -5.10
N PHE A 199 12.54 18.35 -4.01
CA PHE A 199 13.66 18.94 -3.27
C PHE A 199 14.97 18.89 -4.06
N SER A 200 15.25 17.76 -4.71
CA SER A 200 16.46 17.54 -5.53
C SER A 200 16.53 18.43 -6.79
N ARG A 201 15.36 18.90 -7.28
CA ARG A 201 15.27 19.79 -8.44
C ARG A 201 15.32 21.29 -8.08
N ALA A 202 15.17 21.62 -6.80
CA ALA A 202 15.15 22.99 -6.30
C ALA A 202 16.51 23.47 -5.73
N GLY A 203 17.51 22.60 -5.69
CA GLY A 203 18.91 22.91 -5.32
C GLY A 203 19.84 22.81 -6.52
#